data_AF-A0A502EAL2-F1
#
_entry.id   AF-A0A502EAL2-F1
#
_cell.length_a   1.000
_cell.length_b   1.000
_cell.length_c   1.000
_cell.angle_alpha   90.00
_cell.angle_beta   90.00
_cell.angle_gamma   90.00
#
_symmetry.space_group_name_H-M   'P 1'
#
loop_
_entity.id
_entity.type
_entity.pdbx_description
1 polymer ?
#
loop_
_entity_poly.entity_id
_entity_poly.type
_entity_poly.pdbx_seq_one_letter_code
_entity_poly.pdbx_strand_id
1 'polypeptide(L)' 'MLNQINTHYYNSFTDKGERIRPYEEWTKEELYQEAIKLDIPGRSYMNKRSLVRSLKAKAIVQ' A
#
# COMPACT_ATOMS: atom_id res chain seq x y z
N MET A 1 -20.60 19.98 -5.38
CA MET A 1 -19.27 19.75 -5.98
C MET A 1 -18.43 18.98 -4.99
N LEU A 2 -17.97 17.79 -5.35
CA LEU A 2 -17.06 17.02 -4.49
C LEU A 2 -15.71 17.75 -4.38
N ASN A 3 -15.25 17.91 -3.14
CA ASN A 3 -14.12 18.75 -2.78
C ASN A 3 -12.80 18.17 -3.35
N GLN A 4 -12.10 18.95 -4.18
CA GLN A 4 -10.92 18.54 -4.97
C GLN A 4 -9.67 18.21 -4.12
N ILE A 5 -9.77 18.29 -2.79
CA ILE A 5 -8.66 18.10 -1.85
C ILE A 5 -8.22 16.64 -1.61
N ASN A 6 -9.01 15.63 -2.03
CA ASN A 6 -8.63 14.21 -1.86
C ASN A 6 -8.10 13.52 -3.13
N THR A 7 -7.90 14.27 -4.23
CA THR A 7 -7.60 13.66 -5.54
C THR A 7 -6.12 13.28 -5.71
N HIS A 8 -5.23 13.66 -4.78
CA HIS A 8 -3.80 13.35 -4.86
C HIS A 8 -3.42 12.01 -4.21
N TYR A 9 -4.31 11.42 -3.40
CA TYR A 9 -4.06 10.16 -2.69
C TYR A 9 -4.50 8.90 -3.47
N TYR A 10 -5.22 9.04 -4.58
CA TYR A 10 -5.77 7.90 -5.33
C TYR A 10 -5.56 8.03 -6.85
N ASN A 11 -4.41 7.58 -7.36
CA ASN A 11 -4.20 7.40 -8.80
C ASN A 11 -3.47 6.08 -9.10
N SER A 12 -3.99 4.97 -8.59
CA SER A 12 -3.66 3.64 -9.10
C SER A 12 -4.95 2.83 -9.22
N PHE A 13 -5.34 2.53 -10.44
CA PHE A 13 -6.43 1.62 -10.75
C PHE A 13 -5.82 0.24 -11.03
N THR A 14 -6.48 -0.83 -10.61
CA THR A 14 -6.12 -2.18 -11.11
C THR A 14 -6.48 -2.29 -12.59
N ASP A 15 -5.94 -3.30 -13.29
CA ASP A 15 -6.35 -3.63 -14.67
C ASP A 15 -7.85 -3.89 -14.83
N LYS A 16 -8.55 -4.15 -13.71
CA LYS A 16 -10.00 -4.34 -13.64
C LYS A 16 -10.79 -3.06 -13.35
N GLY A 17 -10.13 -1.89 -13.29
CA GLY A 17 -10.76 -0.60 -13.06
C GLY A 17 -11.13 -0.30 -11.61
N GLU A 18 -10.73 -1.14 -10.66
CA GLU A 18 -11.00 -0.91 -9.23
C GLU A 18 -9.99 0.10 -8.67
N ARG A 19 -10.48 1.05 -7.88
CA ARG A 19 -9.62 2.01 -7.16
C ARG A 19 -8.80 1.26 -6.12
N ILE A 20 -7.47 1.25 -6.29
CA ILE A 20 -6.57 0.72 -5.27
C ILE A 20 -6.43 1.80 -4.19
N ARG A 21 -6.82 1.46 -2.96
CA ARG A 21 -6.52 2.32 -1.81
C ARG A 21 -5.00 2.33 -1.57
N PRO A 22 -4.38 3.50 -1.40
CA PRO A 22 -2.95 3.58 -1.12
C PRO A 22 -2.61 2.86 0.19
N TYR A 23 -1.41 2.30 0.28
CA TYR A 23 -0.95 1.57 1.48
C TYR A 23 -0.98 2.43 2.75
N GLU A 24 -0.88 3.75 2.65
CA GLU A 24 -1.02 4.68 3.78
C GLU A 24 -2.35 4.52 4.54
N GLU A 25 -3.41 4.16 3.83
CA GLU A 25 -4.77 3.99 4.36
C GLU A 25 -5.01 2.61 4.96
N TRP A 26 -4.14 1.65 4.67
CA TRP A 26 -4.27 0.31 5.19
C TRP A 26 -3.89 0.26 6.68
N THR A 27 -4.50 -0.65 7.42
CA THR A 27 -4.12 -0.99 8.79
C THR A 27 -2.74 -1.64 8.82
N LYS A 28 -2.08 -1.64 9.99
CA LYS A 28 -0.78 -2.31 10.13
C LYS A 28 -0.91 -3.81 9.83
N GLU A 29 -2.03 -4.39 10.20
CA GLU A 29 -2.37 -5.79 10.03
C GLU A 29 -2.54 -6.12 8.54
N GLU A 30 -3.31 -5.34 7.77
CA GLU A 30 -3.44 -5.50 6.32
C GLU A 30 -2.07 -5.41 5.62
N LEU A 31 -1.25 -4.42 5.99
CA LEU A 31 0.11 -4.26 5.45
C LEU A 31 1.02 -5.43 5.81
N TYR A 32 0.91 -5.96 7.02
CA TYR A 32 1.68 -7.10 7.48
C TYR A 32 1.30 -8.37 6.71
N GLN A 33 0.01 -8.60 6.48
CA GLN A 33 -0.46 -9.73 5.68
C GLN A 33 0.03 -9.63 4.23
N GLU A 34 0.01 -8.45 3.63
CA GLU A 34 0.53 -8.26 2.28
C GLU A 34 2.05 -8.48 2.22
N ALA A 35 2.78 -8.03 3.24
CA ALA A 35 4.21 -8.29 3.37
C ALA A 35 4.54 -9.77 3.54
N ILE A 36 3.65 -10.59 4.12
CA ILE A 36 3.78 -12.05 4.15
C ILE A 36 3.64 -12.63 2.74
N LYS A 37 2.61 -12.23 1.99
CA LYS A 37 2.36 -12.75 0.64
C LYS A 37 3.51 -12.47 -0.33
N LEU A 38 4.14 -11.31 -0.17
CA LEU A 38 5.28 -10.86 -0.99
C LEU A 38 6.64 -11.29 -0.43
N ASP A 39 6.65 -12.09 0.64
CA ASP A 39 7.82 -12.56 1.39
C ASP A 39 8.86 -11.47 1.68
N ILE A 40 8.38 -10.33 2.21
CA ILE A 40 9.26 -9.21 2.58
C ILE A 40 10.06 -9.60 3.84
N PRO A 41 11.40 -9.61 3.78
CA PRO A 41 12.23 -9.96 4.93
C PRO A 41 12.16 -8.90 6.02
N GLY A 42 12.28 -9.31 7.29
CA GLY A 42 12.26 -8.40 8.44
C GLY A 42 10.89 -7.79 8.78
N ARG A 43 9.82 -8.13 8.04
CA ARG A 43 8.44 -7.64 8.22
C ARG A 43 7.91 -7.71 9.66
N SER A 44 8.30 -8.72 10.43
CA SER A 44 7.89 -8.92 11.83
C SER A 44 8.38 -7.82 12.76
N TYR A 45 9.50 -7.16 12.43
CA TYR A 45 10.06 -6.05 13.20
C TYR A 45 9.60 -4.67 12.70
N MET A 46 8.85 -4.63 11.60
CA MET A 46 8.47 -3.37 10.96
C MET A 46 7.26 -2.72 11.64
N ASN A 47 7.32 -1.40 11.78
CA ASN A 47 6.15 -0.58 12.07
C ASN A 47 5.35 -0.30 10.80
N LYS A 48 4.14 0.27 10.93
CA LYS A 48 3.24 0.60 9.81
C LYS A 48 3.95 1.33 8.68
N ARG A 49 4.77 2.35 9.01
CA ARG A 49 5.47 3.19 8.03
C ARG A 49 6.52 2.40 7.26
N SER A 50 7.28 1.54 7.94
CA SER A 50 8.27 0.67 7.31
C SER A 50 7.63 -0.38 6.39
N LEU A 51 6.47 -0.93 6.78
CA LEU A 51 5.70 -1.85 5.94
C LEU A 51 5.23 -1.17 4.65
N VAL A 52 4.61 0.01 4.74
CA VAL A 52 4.19 0.82 3.58
C VAL A 52 5.36 1.05 2.63
N ARG A 53 6.51 1.47 3.16
CA ARG A 53 7.68 1.79 2.35
C ARG A 53 8.24 0.54 1.63
N SER A 54 8.26 -0.59 2.30
CA SER A 54 8.74 -1.87 1.74
C SER A 54 7.80 -2.40 0.66
N LEU A 55 6.48 -2.30 0.86
CA LEU A 55 5.48 -2.69 -0.13
C LEU A 55 5.56 -1.82 -1.39
N LYS A 56 5.72 -0.50 -1.23
CA LYS A 56 5.94 0.41 -2.36
C LYS A 56 7.22 0.08 -3.11
N ALA A 57 8.31 -0.21 -2.40
CA ALA A 57 9.57 -0.61 -3.04
C ALA A 57 9.41 -1.92 -3.83
N LYS A 58 8.64 -2.89 -3.33
CA LYS A 58 8.40 -4.16 -4.05
C LYS A 58 7.60 -3.95 -5.34
N ALA A 59 6.61 -3.06 -5.33
CA ALA A 59 5.73 -2.81 -6.47
C ALA A 59 6.41 -2.10 -7.65
N ILE A 60 7.56 -1.43 -7.44
CA ILE A 60 8.30 -0.73 -8.50
C ILE A 60 9.28 -1.67 -9.23
N VAL A 61 9.64 -2.80 -8.61
CA VAL A 61 10.73 -3.68 -9.07
C VAL A 61 10.18 -4.98 -9.67
N GLN A 62 8.93 -4.98 -10.16
CA GLN A 62 8.29 -6.12 -10.82
C GLN A 62 7.74 -5.74 -12.19
#